data_AF-A0A9E0T4D2-F1
#
_entry.id   AF-A0A9E0T4D2-F1
#
_cell.length_a   1.000
_cell.length_b   1.000
_cell.length_c   1.000
_cell.angle_alpha   90.00
_cell.angle_beta   90.00
_cell.angle_gamma   90.00
#
_symmetry.space_group_name_H-M   'P 1'
#
loop_
_entity.id
_entity.type
_entity.pdbx_description
1 polymer ?
#
loop_
_entity_poly.entity_id
_entity_poly.type
_entity_poly.pdbx_seq_one_letter_code
_entity_poly.pdbx_strand_id
1 'polypeptide(L)'
;MAARRFAARRPGRARTAVSRGIPRRGDILVLSLDPTQGKEIRGSRPVLVLSADAFNDASGLLLVAPITQGGTASRGNGFSVTLMGSGTATQGIVLCDQTRTVDARARTCRRIEKAPDALVAEALDAVRAILE
;
A
#
# COMPACT_ATOMS: atom_id res chain seq x y z
N MET A 1 23.39 -22.84 -41.18
CA MET A 1 23.43 -21.41 -40.82
C MET A 1 22.36 -21.18 -39.75
N ALA A 2 22.71 -21.33 -38.47
CA ALA A 2 21.75 -21.28 -37.35
C ALA A 2 21.96 -19.99 -36.54
N ALA A 3 20.95 -19.10 -36.58
CA ALA A 3 20.98 -17.83 -35.87
C ALA A 3 20.75 -18.04 -34.36
N ARG A 4 21.75 -17.70 -33.55
CA ARG A 4 21.68 -17.70 -32.09
C ARG A 4 20.81 -16.53 -31.63
N ARG A 5 19.64 -16.82 -31.05
CA ARG A 5 18.78 -15.85 -30.36
C ARG A 5 19.46 -15.40 -29.06
N PHE A 6 19.87 -14.14 -29.00
CA PHE A 6 20.25 -13.48 -27.75
C PHE A 6 19.00 -13.27 -26.89
N ALA A 7 18.93 -13.93 -25.74
CA ALA A 7 17.92 -13.66 -24.73
C ALA A 7 18.24 -12.34 -24.03
N ALA A 8 17.34 -11.36 -24.12
CA ALA A 8 17.44 -10.09 -23.41
C ALA A 8 17.43 -10.35 -21.90
N ARG A 9 18.50 -9.92 -21.20
CA ARG A 9 18.58 -9.95 -19.73
C ARG A 9 17.48 -9.04 -19.16
N ARG A 10 16.56 -9.64 -18.40
CA ARG A 10 15.60 -8.89 -17.57
C ARG A 10 16.39 -7.98 -16.62
N PRO A 11 16.07 -6.68 -16.52
CA PRO A 11 16.74 -5.80 -15.58
C PRO A 11 16.53 -6.34 -14.17
N GLY A 12 17.64 -6.52 -13.44
CA GLY A 12 17.63 -7.00 -12.07
C GLY A 12 16.79 -6.05 -11.21
N ARG A 13 15.88 -6.62 -10.42
CA ARG A 13 15.06 -5.89 -9.45
C ARG A 13 16.00 -5.09 -8.55
N ALA A 14 15.96 -3.76 -8.68
CA ALA A 14 16.75 -2.86 -7.84
C ALA A 14 16.53 -3.27 -6.37
N ARG A 15 17.63 -3.51 -5.64
CA ARG A 15 17.58 -3.78 -4.20
C ARG A 15 17.17 -2.47 -3.54
N THR A 16 15.87 -2.27 -3.34
CA THR A 16 15.34 -1.12 -2.62
C THR A 16 15.93 -1.12 -1.22
N ALA A 17 16.61 -0.02 -0.87
CA ALA A 17 17.16 0.18 0.45
C ALA A 17 16.07 -0.03 1.51
N VAL A 18 16.36 -0.83 2.53
CA VAL A 18 15.51 -0.93 3.71
C VAL A 18 15.64 0.40 4.43
N SER A 19 14.61 1.24 4.39
CA SER A 19 14.62 2.52 5.10
C SER A 19 14.76 2.24 6.59
N ARG A 20 15.84 2.74 7.22
CA ARG A 20 16.10 2.56 8.66
C ARG A 20 15.16 3.38 9.56
N GLY A 21 14.23 4.14 8.98
CA GLY A 21 13.26 4.97 9.70
C GLY A 21 11.85 4.38 9.64
N ILE A 22 11.00 4.81 10.58
CA ILE A 22 9.59 4.42 10.58
C ILE A 22 8.89 4.98 9.33
N PRO A 23 8.00 4.21 8.67
CA PRO A 23 7.24 4.71 7.54
C PRO A 23 6.41 5.95 7.86
N ARG A 24 6.24 6.81 6.87
CA ARG A 24 5.53 8.09 6.98
C ARG A 24 4.17 8.01 6.32
N ARG A 25 3.27 8.91 6.70
CA ARG A 25 1.98 9.08 6.02
C ARG A 25 2.19 9.23 4.51
N GLY A 26 1.37 8.51 3.74
CA GLY A 26 1.45 8.51 2.27
C GLY A 26 2.49 7.54 1.70
N ASP A 27 3.35 6.92 2.52
CA ASP A 27 4.22 5.86 2.02
C ASP A 27 3.38 4.66 1.57
N ILE A 28 3.72 4.12 0.40
CA ILE A 28 3.20 2.84 -0.07
C ILE A 28 4.21 1.76 0.28
N LEU A 29 3.79 0.75 1.03
CA LEU A 29 4.62 -0.35 1.52
C LEU A 29 4.11 -1.68 0.99
N VAL A 30 4.99 -2.66 0.79
CA VAL A 30 4.61 -4.07 0.73
C VAL A 30 4.82 -4.70 2.10
N LEU A 31 3.77 -5.32 2.64
CA LEU A 31 3.81 -6.13 3.86
C LEU A 31 2.76 -7.25 3.80
N SER A 32 2.98 -8.31 4.58
CA SER A 32 1.93 -9.33 4.81
C SER A 32 0.84 -8.76 5.70
N LEU A 33 -0.43 -9.01 5.39
CA LEU A 33 -1.57 -8.71 6.27
C LEU A 33 -2.03 -9.93 7.07
N ASP A 34 -1.49 -11.12 6.78
CA ASP A 34 -1.85 -12.35 7.48
C ASP A 34 -1.37 -12.33 8.95
N PRO A 35 -1.99 -13.16 9.82
CA PRO A 35 -3.19 -13.97 9.57
C PRO A 35 -4.47 -13.13 9.41
N THR A 36 -5.48 -13.72 8.79
CA THR A 36 -6.77 -13.06 8.53
C THR A 36 -7.95 -13.99 8.71
N GLN A 37 -9.11 -13.45 9.08
CA GLN A 37 -10.36 -14.21 9.17
C GLN A 37 -11.47 -13.59 8.29
N GLY A 38 -12.39 -14.42 7.82
CA GLY A 38 -13.58 -13.95 7.09
C GLY A 38 -13.26 -13.07 5.87
N LYS A 39 -13.83 -11.86 5.84
CA LYS A 39 -13.76 -10.90 4.72
C LYS A 39 -12.52 -10.01 4.73
N GLU A 40 -11.64 -10.18 5.70
CA GLU A 40 -10.41 -9.41 5.79
C GLU A 40 -9.51 -9.61 4.57
N ILE A 41 -8.84 -8.54 4.15
CA ILE A 41 -7.86 -8.59 3.08
C ILE A 41 -6.59 -9.33 3.51
N ARG A 42 -6.20 -10.34 2.70
CA ARG A 42 -5.18 -11.35 3.03
C ARG A 42 -3.89 -11.21 2.23
N GLY A 43 -2.84 -11.87 2.69
CA GLY A 43 -1.60 -12.03 1.94
C GLY A 43 -0.68 -10.82 1.95
N SER A 44 0.44 -10.96 1.23
CA SER A 44 1.42 -9.90 1.01
C SER A 44 1.03 -9.02 -0.17
N ARG A 45 0.77 -7.74 0.10
CA ARG A 45 0.31 -6.78 -0.91
C ARG A 45 0.72 -5.35 -0.58
N PRO A 46 0.62 -4.42 -1.55
CA PRO A 46 0.84 -3.01 -1.27
C PRO A 46 -0.22 -2.46 -0.30
N VAL A 47 0.17 -1.55 0.57
CA VAL A 47 -0.69 -0.82 1.50
C VAL A 47 -0.29 0.65 1.51
N LEU A 48 -1.25 1.54 1.76
CA LEU A 48 -1.03 2.97 1.96
C LEU A 48 -0.99 3.27 3.46
N VAL A 49 0.03 3.98 3.95
CA VAL A 49 0.10 4.46 5.33
C VAL A 49 -0.78 5.71 5.50
N LEU A 50 -1.75 5.64 6.42
CA LEU A 50 -2.72 6.70 6.70
C LEU A 50 -2.44 7.43 8.02
N SER A 51 -1.89 6.72 9.01
CA SER A 51 -1.59 7.30 10.32
C SER A 51 -0.63 8.49 10.23
N ALA A 52 -0.80 9.46 11.13
CA ALA A 52 0.05 10.65 11.19
C ALA A 52 1.48 10.28 11.62
N ASP A 53 2.46 11.03 11.12
CA ASP A 53 3.88 10.79 11.41
C ASP A 53 4.20 10.78 12.91
N ALA A 54 3.58 11.68 13.69
CA ALA A 54 3.75 11.71 15.14
C ALA A 54 3.24 10.43 15.83
N PHE A 55 2.12 9.87 15.36
CA PHE A 55 1.62 8.58 15.86
C PHE A 55 2.58 7.45 15.52
N ASN A 56 3.09 7.44 14.28
CA ASN A 56 4.03 6.42 13.82
C ASN A 56 5.28 6.43 14.71
N ASP A 57 5.92 7.60 14.86
CA ASP A 57 7.14 7.78 15.66
C ASP A 57 6.95 7.35 17.12
N ALA A 58 5.84 7.76 17.74
CA ALA A 58 5.59 7.51 19.15
C ALA A 58 5.27 6.04 19.44
N SER A 59 4.50 5.37 18.56
CA SER A 59 3.95 4.04 18.85
C SER A 59 4.73 2.88 18.21
N GLY A 60 5.42 3.12 17.10
CA GLY A 60 5.92 2.02 16.26
C GLY A 60 4.83 1.38 15.40
N LEU A 61 3.58 1.84 15.49
CA LEU A 61 2.41 1.30 14.79
C LEU A 61 2.05 2.15 13.58
N LEU A 62 1.44 1.53 12.58
CA LEU A 62 0.94 2.17 11.36
C LEU A 62 -0.52 1.83 11.16
N LEU A 63 -1.38 2.82 10.96
CA LEU A 63 -2.71 2.60 10.39
C LEU A 63 -2.54 2.57 8.87
N VAL A 64 -2.87 1.44 8.24
CA VAL A 64 -2.69 1.23 6.80
C VAL A 64 -3.99 0.79 6.13
N ALA A 65 -4.14 1.14 4.84
CA ALA A 65 -5.21 0.64 3.98
C ALA A 65 -4.64 -0.24 2.85
N PRO A 66 -5.18 -1.43 2.59
CA PRO A 66 -4.68 -2.31 1.54
C PRO A 66 -4.99 -1.81 0.14
N ILE A 67 -4.07 -2.06 -0.78
CA ILE A 67 -4.21 -1.79 -2.20
C ILE A 67 -4.42 -3.11 -2.94
N THR A 68 -5.43 -3.16 -3.81
CA THR A 68 -5.78 -4.37 -4.56
C THR A 68 -5.86 -4.11 -6.07
N GLN A 69 -5.56 -5.15 -6.86
CA GLN A 69 -5.80 -5.16 -8.30
C GLN A 69 -7.22 -5.68 -8.55
N GLY A 70 -7.99 -5.02 -9.42
CA GLY A 70 -9.16 -5.66 -10.05
C GLY A 70 -10.40 -5.90 -9.20
N GLY A 71 -10.74 -5.03 -8.24
CA GLY A 71 -12.05 -5.10 -7.57
C GLY A 71 -13.16 -4.47 -8.41
N THR A 72 -13.93 -5.25 -9.17
CA THR A 72 -15.26 -4.81 -9.66
C THR A 72 -16.22 -4.52 -8.50
N ALA A 73 -15.99 -5.15 -7.33
CA ALA A 73 -16.76 -4.92 -6.11
C ALA A 73 -16.40 -3.63 -5.33
N SER A 74 -15.21 -3.06 -5.55
CA SER A 74 -14.73 -1.88 -4.80
C SER A 74 -15.05 -0.56 -5.50
N ARG A 75 -15.43 -0.56 -6.78
CA ARG A 75 -15.73 0.68 -7.53
C ARG A 75 -17.06 1.34 -7.16
N GLY A 76 -17.81 0.81 -6.20
CA GLY A 76 -19.19 1.25 -5.92
C GLY A 76 -19.58 1.43 -4.47
N ASN A 77 -18.68 1.27 -3.50
CA ASN A 77 -19.03 1.33 -2.08
C ASN A 77 -18.70 2.67 -1.38
N GLY A 78 -18.19 3.68 -2.09
CA GLY A 78 -17.85 5.00 -1.53
C GLY A 78 -16.58 5.04 -0.67
N PHE A 79 -15.97 3.89 -0.35
CA PHE A 79 -14.81 3.79 0.54
C PHE A 79 -13.53 3.36 -0.20
N SER A 80 -13.48 3.59 -1.51
CA SER A 80 -12.42 3.11 -2.37
C SER A 80 -11.82 4.25 -3.17
N VAL A 81 -10.50 4.40 -3.10
CA VAL A 81 -9.76 5.47 -3.80
C VAL A 81 -8.91 4.88 -4.89
N THR A 82 -9.03 5.39 -6.13
CA THR A 82 -8.28 4.86 -7.26
C THR A 82 -6.87 5.44 -7.35
N LEU A 83 -5.89 4.59 -7.62
CA LEU A 83 -4.52 5.01 -7.95
C LEU A 83 -4.33 5.26 -9.45
N MET A 84 -5.32 4.94 -10.29
CA MET A 84 -5.23 5.14 -11.74
C MET A 84 -5.17 6.65 -12.04
N GLY A 85 -4.20 7.06 -12.86
CA GLY A 85 -4.00 8.47 -13.19
C GLY A 85 -3.37 9.32 -12.09
N SER A 86 -3.05 8.74 -10.93
CA SER A 86 -2.41 9.48 -9.82
C SER A 86 -0.90 9.73 -10.01
N GLY A 87 -0.30 9.13 -11.04
CA GLY A 87 1.15 9.20 -11.28
C GLY A 87 2.00 8.26 -10.42
N THR A 88 1.39 7.41 -9.59
CA THR A 88 2.10 6.36 -8.84
C THR A 88 2.52 5.20 -9.75
N ALA A 89 3.63 4.53 -9.41
CA ALA A 89 4.01 3.27 -10.05
C ALA A 89 3.06 2.13 -9.62
N THR A 90 2.65 2.13 -8.36
CA THR A 90 1.65 1.22 -7.81
C THR A 90 0.29 1.58 -8.38
N GLN A 91 -0.33 0.62 -9.06
CA GLN A 91 -1.68 0.75 -9.63
C GLN A 91 -2.71 0.01 -8.76
N GLY A 92 -3.98 0.32 -8.93
CA GLY A 92 -5.08 -0.39 -8.27
C GLY A 92 -6.03 0.53 -7.51
N ILE A 93 -6.61 -0.01 -6.45
CA ILE A 93 -7.60 0.68 -5.60
C ILE A 93 -7.20 0.51 -4.13
N VAL A 94 -7.14 1.62 -3.40
CA VAL A 94 -7.00 1.67 -1.94
C VAL A 94 -8.37 1.35 -1.31
N LEU A 95 -8.45 0.31 -0.49
CA LEU A 95 -9.68 -0.08 0.21
C LEU A 95 -9.69 0.52 1.62
N CYS A 96 -10.34 1.67 1.78
CA CYS A 96 -10.34 2.43 3.04
C CYS A 96 -11.22 1.78 4.13
N ASP A 97 -12.16 0.93 3.72
CA ASP A 97 -12.99 0.09 4.58
C ASP A 97 -12.29 -1.17 5.13
N GLN A 98 -11.07 -1.44 4.66
CA GLN A 98 -10.24 -2.59 5.08
C GLN A 98 -8.99 -2.14 5.83
N THR A 99 -9.05 -1.00 6.54
CA THR A 99 -7.93 -0.48 7.30
C THR A 99 -7.51 -1.40 8.45
N ARG A 100 -6.21 -1.36 8.77
CA ARG A 100 -5.62 -2.15 9.86
C ARG A 100 -4.47 -1.41 10.51
N THR A 101 -4.38 -1.49 11.84
CA THR A 101 -3.18 -1.09 12.57
C THR A 101 -2.18 -2.24 12.58
N VAL A 102 -0.94 -1.98 12.15
CA VAL A 102 0.13 -2.97 12.09
C VAL A 102 1.38 -2.47 12.79
N ASP A 103 2.15 -3.40 13.37
CA ASP A 103 3.46 -3.10 13.94
C ASP A 103 4.51 -3.00 12.82
N ALA A 104 5.13 -1.82 12.67
CA ALA A 104 6.10 -1.53 11.62
C ALA A 104 7.42 -2.31 11.78
N ARG A 105 7.80 -2.63 13.01
CA ARG A 105 9.07 -3.28 13.36
C ARG A 105 8.94 -4.81 13.33
N ALA A 106 7.81 -5.33 13.78
CA ALA A 106 7.52 -6.76 13.76
C ALA A 106 7.20 -7.27 12.35
N ARG A 107 6.56 -6.46 11.49
CA ARG A 107 6.31 -6.84 10.09
C ARG A 107 7.50 -6.47 9.21
N THR A 108 7.85 -7.37 8.29
CA THR A 108 8.79 -7.03 7.21
C THR A 108 8.11 -6.07 6.24
N CYS A 109 8.40 -4.79 6.39
CA CYS A 109 7.89 -3.73 5.53
C CYS A 109 8.93 -3.36 4.47
N ARG A 110 8.52 -3.28 3.21
CA ARG A 110 9.36 -2.69 2.15
C ARG A 110 8.64 -1.53 1.50
N ARG A 111 9.20 -0.32 1.67
CA ARG A 111 8.71 0.88 0.97
C ARG A 111 8.87 0.73 -0.54
N ILE A 112 7.83 1.11 -1.28
CA ILE A 112 7.79 1.15 -2.75
C ILE A 112 8.02 2.58 -3.22
N GLU A 113 7.15 3.49 -2.78
CA GLU A 113 7.08 4.88 -3.23
C GLU A 113 6.28 5.71 -2.21
N LYS A 114 6.05 6.99 -2.52
CA LYS A 114 5.15 7.88 -1.77
C LYS A 114 4.00 8.29 -2.67
N ALA A 115 2.77 8.19 -2.17
CA ALA A 115 1.57 8.64 -2.86
C ALA A 115 1.46 10.17 -2.88
N PRO A 116 0.79 10.77 -3.88
CA PRO A 116 0.48 12.20 -3.89
C PRO A 116 -0.38 12.60 -2.69
N ASP A 117 -0.12 13.80 -2.14
CA ASP A 117 -0.83 14.28 -0.94
C ASP A 117 -2.35 14.40 -1.16
N ALA A 118 -2.79 14.75 -2.37
CA ALA A 118 -4.22 14.79 -2.72
C ALA A 118 -4.91 13.43 -2.60
N LEU A 119 -4.23 12.35 -3.03
CA LEU A 119 -4.75 10.99 -2.91
C LEU A 119 -4.79 10.53 -1.45
N VAL A 120 -3.80 10.93 -0.65
CA VAL A 120 -3.78 10.66 0.79
C VAL A 120 -4.93 11.38 1.48
N ALA A 121 -5.22 12.63 1.12
CA ALA A 121 -6.36 13.38 1.65
C ALA A 121 -7.68 12.69 1.31
N GLU A 122 -7.89 12.28 0.05
CA GLU A 122 -9.08 11.54 -0.38
C GLU A 122 -9.26 10.23 0.40
N ALA A 123 -8.17 9.49 0.63
CA ALA A 123 -8.21 8.25 1.42
C ALA A 123 -8.55 8.51 2.90
N LEU A 124 -8.05 9.61 3.48
CA LEU A 124 -8.38 10.00 4.85
C LEU A 124 -9.85 10.39 4.99
N ASP A 125 -10.40 11.13 4.01
CA ASP A 125 -11.82 11.48 3.99
C ASP A 125 -12.72 10.24 3.85
N ALA A 126 -12.31 9.28 3.00
CA ALA A 126 -13.01 8.00 2.87
C ALA A 126 -12.99 7.19 4.17
N VAL A 127 -11.87 7.17 4.91
CA VAL A 127 -11.82 6.54 6.25
C VAL A 127 -12.67 7.30 7.25
N ARG A 128 -12.66 8.63 7.21
CA ARG A 128 -13.47 9.46 8.11
C ARG A 128 -14.97 9.18 7.95
N ALA A 129 -15.44 9.01 6.71
CA ALA A 129 -16.83 8.66 6.41
C ALA A 129 -17.27 7.28 6.93
N ILE A 130 -16.36 6.46 7.45
CA ILE A 130 -16.70 5.20 8.14
C ILE A 130 -17.01 5.45 9.62
N LEU A 131 -16.45 6.51 10.20
CA LEU A 131 -16.47 6.79 11.64
C LEU A 131 -17.58 7.75 12.07
N GLU A 132 -18.08 8.58 11.14
CA GLU A 132 -19.07 9.65 11.35
C GLU A 132 -20.19 9.52 10.30
#